data_AF-A0A359M456-F1
#
_entry.id   AF-A0A359M456-F1
#
_cell.length_a   1.000
_cell.length_b   1.000
_cell.length_c   1.000
_cell.angle_alpha   90.00
_cell.angle_beta   90.00
_cell.angle_gamma   90.00
#
_symmetry.space_group_name_H-M   'P 1'
#
loop_
_entity.id
_entity.type
_entity.pdbx_description
1 polymer ?
#
loop_
_entity_poly.entity_id
_entity_poly.type
_entity_poly.pdbx_seq_one_letter_code
_entity_poly.pdbx_strand_id
1 'polypeptide(L)'
;MQGANLAPSILDGKPGPDSAFFQIFGPYHGDGTPGGWRGVRTESHMYARFHDRPWVLYDLDKDPYQMSNLTTGPRARGLRDRMEKRLAQWMETTGDDWAFNWSHPVEDDGRLYKHRTFHSVAEYLAWAK
;
A
#
# COMPACT_ATOMS: atom_id res chain seq x y z
N MET A 1 3.44 -10.70 -14.51
CA MET A 1 4.57 -10.40 -13.61
C MET A 1 4.47 -8.93 -13.26
N GLN A 2 4.44 -8.54 -11.98
CA GLN A 2 4.22 -7.15 -11.52
C GLN A 2 5.53 -6.37 -11.27
N GLY A 3 6.69 -7.03 -11.34
CA GLY A 3 8.01 -6.40 -11.21
C GLY A 3 8.55 -5.86 -12.54
N ALA A 4 9.56 -4.99 -12.45
CA ALA A 4 10.28 -4.46 -13.60
C ALA A 4 11.68 -5.11 -13.73
N ASN A 5 12.13 -5.34 -14.96
CA ASN A 5 13.52 -5.73 -15.22
C ASN A 5 14.44 -4.51 -15.02
N LEU A 6 15.30 -4.56 -14.02
CA LEU A 6 16.24 -3.48 -13.68
C LEU A 6 17.61 -3.61 -14.35
N ALA A 7 17.87 -4.68 -15.12
CA ALA A 7 19.13 -4.85 -15.83
C ALA A 7 19.51 -3.64 -16.71
N PRO A 8 18.59 -3.02 -17.47
CA PRO A 8 18.94 -1.83 -18.26
C PRO A 8 19.31 -0.61 -17.40
N SER A 9 18.76 -0.50 -16.19
CA SER A 9 19.11 0.58 -15.26
C SER A 9 20.49 0.39 -14.66
N ILE A 10 20.84 -0.86 -14.32
CA ILE A 10 22.11 -1.19 -13.67
C ILE A 10 23.26 -1.22 -14.69
N LEU A 11 23.03 -1.81 -15.87
CA LEU A 11 24.07 -2.05 -16.87
C LEU A 11 24.25 -0.88 -17.83
N ASP A 12 23.14 -0.22 -18.22
CA ASP A 12 23.16 0.84 -19.24
C ASP A 12 22.88 2.24 -18.66
N GLY A 13 22.66 2.35 -17.34
CA GLY A 13 22.31 3.62 -16.69
C GLY A 13 20.95 4.20 -17.11
N LYS A 14 20.06 3.39 -17.70
CA LYS A 14 18.72 3.85 -18.10
C LYS A 14 17.85 4.14 -16.86
N PRO A 15 16.95 5.14 -16.91
CA PRO A 15 16.04 5.39 -15.80
C PRO A 15 15.24 4.13 -15.43
N GLY A 16 15.16 3.84 -14.14
CA GLY A 16 14.27 2.79 -13.61
C GLY A 16 12.84 3.30 -13.42
N PRO A 17 11.97 2.51 -12.78
CA PRO A 17 10.65 2.99 -12.36
C PRO A 17 10.77 4.26 -11.51
N ASP A 18 9.93 5.25 -11.80
CA ASP A 18 9.91 6.54 -11.09
C ASP A 18 9.19 6.49 -9.73
N SER A 19 8.56 5.34 -9.45
CA SER A 19 7.74 5.12 -8.28
C SER A 19 7.66 3.65 -7.88
N ALA A 20 7.28 3.42 -6.63
CA ALA A 20 7.02 2.11 -6.04
C ALA A 20 5.60 2.08 -5.44
N PHE A 21 4.94 0.94 -5.55
CA PHE A 21 3.59 0.70 -5.07
C PHE A 21 3.59 -0.19 -3.82
N PHE A 22 2.73 0.13 -2.86
CA PHE A 22 2.59 -0.56 -1.58
C PHE A 22 1.16 -1.00 -1.37
N GLN A 23 0.98 -2.17 -0.78
CA GLN A 23 -0.34 -2.75 -0.53
C GLN A 23 -0.37 -3.49 0.80
N ILE A 24 -1.42 -3.23 1.59
CA ILE A 24 -1.86 -4.08 2.68
C ILE A 24 -3.36 -4.32 2.50
N PHE A 25 -3.82 -5.56 2.60
CA PHE A 25 -5.20 -5.93 2.29
C PHE A 25 -6.13 -5.99 3.53
N GLY A 26 -5.59 -6.06 4.74
CA GLY A 26 -6.42 -6.13 5.94
C GLY A 26 -5.73 -5.63 7.20
N PRO A 27 -6.42 -5.67 8.35
CA PRO A 27 -5.89 -5.19 9.61
C PRO A 27 -4.76 -6.08 10.13
N TYR A 28 -3.83 -5.48 10.88
CA TYR A 28 -2.77 -6.17 11.59
C TYR A 28 -2.52 -5.51 12.95
N HIS A 29 -2.64 -6.28 14.03
CA HIS A 29 -2.50 -5.74 15.39
C HIS A 29 -1.05 -5.39 15.74
N GLY A 30 -0.07 -6.12 15.21
CA GLY A 30 1.34 -5.96 15.58
C GLY A 30 1.92 -4.58 15.28
N ASP A 31 1.38 -3.88 14.27
CA ASP A 31 1.76 -2.50 13.93
C ASP A 31 0.60 -1.49 14.03
N GLY A 32 -0.56 -1.94 14.52
CA GLY A 32 -1.76 -1.11 14.63
C GLY A 32 -2.41 -0.74 13.29
N THR A 33 -2.11 -1.45 12.20
CA THR A 33 -2.78 -1.23 10.91
C THR A 33 -4.27 -1.55 11.03
N PRO A 34 -5.17 -0.56 10.87
CA PRO A 34 -6.59 -0.74 11.16
C PRO A 34 -7.38 -1.39 10.02
N GLY A 35 -6.77 -1.56 8.84
CA GLY A 35 -7.43 -2.11 7.67
C GLY A 35 -6.57 -1.97 6.42
N GLY A 36 -7.09 -2.47 5.30
CA GLY A 36 -6.37 -2.44 4.03
C GLY A 36 -6.13 -1.02 3.50
N TRP A 37 -4.91 -0.76 3.05
CA TRP A 37 -4.48 0.50 2.47
C TRP A 37 -3.58 0.28 1.26
N ARG A 38 -3.43 1.34 0.46
CA ARG A 38 -2.57 1.38 -0.73
C ARG A 38 -1.71 2.62 -0.67
N GLY A 39 -0.48 2.52 -1.16
CA GLY A 39 0.46 3.62 -1.16
C GLY A 39 1.31 3.68 -2.41
N VAL A 40 1.79 4.87 -2.73
CA VAL A 40 2.75 5.11 -3.80
C VAL A 40 3.84 6.03 -3.30
N ARG A 41 5.09 5.61 -3.50
CA ARG A 41 6.29 6.42 -3.25
C ARG A 41 6.93 6.79 -4.56
N THR A 42 7.23 8.06 -4.73
CA THR A 42 8.12 8.61 -5.75
C THR A 42 9.45 9.00 -5.10
N GLU A 43 10.39 9.53 -5.88
CA GLU A 43 11.62 10.10 -5.31
C GLU A 43 11.34 11.20 -4.27
N SER A 44 10.38 12.09 -4.55
CA SER A 44 10.12 13.29 -3.73
C SER A 44 8.91 13.20 -2.80
N HIS A 45 8.06 12.17 -2.92
CA HIS A 45 6.81 12.10 -2.15
C HIS A 45 6.41 10.68 -1.79
N MET A 46 5.85 10.52 -0.59
CA MET A 46 5.15 9.31 -0.15
C MET A 46 3.68 9.63 0.08
N TYR A 47 2.78 8.82 -0.47
CA TYR A 47 1.35 8.94 -0.27
C TYR A 47 0.73 7.59 0.03
N ALA A 48 -0.20 7.52 0.99
CA ALA A 48 -1.03 6.35 1.20
C ALA A 48 -2.44 6.73 1.67
N ARG A 49 -3.38 5.81 1.42
CA ARG A 49 -4.79 5.95 1.78
C ARG A 49 -5.45 4.62 2.09
N PHE A 50 -6.51 4.71 2.87
CA PHE A 50 -7.52 3.67 2.95
C PHE A 50 -8.51 3.80 1.78
N HIS A 51 -9.38 2.81 1.63
CA HIS A 51 -10.41 2.82 0.59
C HIS A 51 -11.27 4.09 0.62
N ASP A 52 -11.65 4.56 1.81
CA ASP A 52 -12.62 5.63 2.02
C ASP A 52 -11.99 7.00 2.34
N ARG A 53 -10.72 7.03 2.73
CA ARG A 53 -10.07 8.27 3.18
C ARG A 53 -8.56 8.30 2.92
N PRO A 54 -7.99 9.48 2.61
CA PRO A 54 -6.54 9.71 2.64
C PRO A 54 -5.96 9.41 4.03
N TRP A 55 -4.72 8.91 4.08
CA TRP A 55 -4.05 8.60 5.34
C TRP A 55 -2.80 9.45 5.56
N VAL A 56 -1.81 9.33 4.69
CA VAL A 56 -0.53 10.03 4.82
C VAL A 56 -0.06 10.62 3.50
N LEU A 57 0.63 11.76 3.59
CA LEU A 57 1.28 12.45 2.48
C LEU A 57 2.50 13.18 3.02
N TYR A 58 3.67 12.84 2.50
CA TYR A 58 4.95 13.41 2.91
C TYR A 58 5.70 13.96 1.70
N ASP A 59 6.42 15.07 1.92
CA ASP A 59 7.40 15.66 0.99
C ASP A 59 8.78 15.15 1.43
N LEU A 60 9.34 14.18 0.72
CA LEU A 60 10.57 13.49 1.09
C LEU A 60 11.82 14.37 0.89
N ASP A 61 11.73 15.42 0.08
CA ASP A 61 12.83 16.37 -0.11
C ASP A 61 13.01 17.26 1.13
N LYS A 62 11.89 17.64 1.77
CA LYS A 62 11.89 18.50 2.96
C LYS A 62 11.79 17.74 4.27
N ASP A 63 11.19 16.55 4.25
CA ASP A 63 10.90 15.72 5.40
C ASP A 63 11.26 14.24 5.09
N PRO A 64 12.56 13.93 4.95
CA PRO A 64 13.02 12.59 4.59
C PRO A 64 12.66 11.53 5.64
N TYR A 65 12.41 11.95 6.88
CA TYR A 65 12.00 11.08 7.98
C TYR A 65 10.48 10.98 8.14
N GLN A 66 9.70 11.64 7.28
CA GLN A 66 8.23 11.52 7.22
C GLN A 66 7.55 11.85 8.55
N MET A 67 8.02 12.89 9.22
CA MET A 67 7.51 13.31 10.53
C MET A 67 6.29 14.24 10.43
N SER A 68 6.07 14.88 9.28
CA SER A 68 5.06 15.91 9.07
C SER A 68 4.03 15.50 8.02
N ASN A 69 2.89 14.97 8.46
CA ASN A 69 1.82 14.54 7.56
C ASN A 69 1.06 15.74 6.97
N LEU A 70 1.16 15.91 5.65
CA LEU A 70 0.56 17.02 4.91
C LEU A 70 -0.89 16.77 4.47
N THR A 71 -1.42 15.56 4.66
CA THR A 71 -2.66 15.06 4.02
C THR A 71 -3.88 15.98 4.13
N THR A 72 -4.05 16.67 5.26
CA THR A 72 -5.22 17.52 5.56
C THR A 72 -4.99 19.00 5.23
N GLY A 73 -3.77 19.42 4.89
CA GLY A 73 -3.43 20.82 4.63
C GLY A 73 -4.01 21.35 3.31
N PRO A 74 -4.47 22.62 3.25
CA PRO A 74 -5.02 23.20 2.02
C PRO A 74 -4.00 23.24 0.87
N ARG A 75 -2.72 23.47 1.19
CA ARG A 75 -1.60 23.44 0.22
C ARG A 75 -1.33 22.03 -0.34
N ALA A 76 -1.82 20.99 0.32
CA ALA A 76 -1.59 19.61 -0.07
C ALA A 76 -2.61 19.08 -1.09
N ARG A 77 -3.73 19.79 -1.33
CA ARG A 77 -4.80 19.31 -2.22
C ARG A 77 -4.29 18.95 -3.62
N GLY A 78 -3.61 19.89 -4.28
CA GLY A 78 -3.09 19.65 -5.63
C GLY A 78 -2.02 18.57 -5.68
N LEU A 79 -1.23 18.41 -4.61
CA LEU A 79 -0.25 17.34 -4.50
C LEU A 79 -0.93 15.98 -4.29
N ARG A 80 -1.90 15.90 -3.39
CA ARG A 80 -2.71 14.71 -3.16
C ARG A 80 -3.40 14.26 -4.43
N ASP A 81 -4.02 15.18 -5.17
CA ASP A 81 -4.71 14.86 -6.44
C ASP A 81 -3.73 14.26 -7.48
N ARG A 82 -2.45 14.67 -7.50
CA ARG A 82 -1.42 14.05 -8.34
C ARG A 82 -1.04 12.65 -7.86
N MET A 83 -0.87 12.47 -6.56
CA MET A 83 -0.48 11.19 -5.97
C MET A 83 -1.62 10.15 -6.06
N GLU A 84 -2.87 10.58 -5.92
CA GLU A 84 -4.07 9.77 -6.13
C GLU A 84 -4.15 9.22 -7.57
N LYS A 85 -3.85 10.06 -8.58
CA LYS A 85 -3.80 9.61 -9.98
C LYS A 85 -2.74 8.54 -10.20
N ARG A 86 -1.54 8.74 -9.64
CA ARG A 86 -0.46 7.75 -9.70
C ARG A 86 -0.85 6.45 -9.00
N LEU A 87 -1.49 6.55 -7.83
CA LEU A 87 -1.94 5.38 -7.09
C LEU A 87 -2.99 4.59 -7.90
N ALA A 88 -3.98 5.28 -8.46
CA ALA A 88 -5.00 4.67 -9.30
C ALA A 88 -4.39 3.98 -10.54
N GLN A 89 -3.41 4.62 -11.19
CA GLN A 89 -2.68 4.01 -12.31
C GLN A 89 -1.93 2.74 -11.89
N TRP A 90 -1.30 2.74 -10.70
CA TRP A 90 -0.66 1.55 -10.15
C TRP A 90 -1.67 0.44 -9.87
N MET A 91 -2.82 0.77 -9.29
CA MET A 91 -3.87 -0.21 -9.04
C MET A 91 -4.36 -0.85 -10.34
N GLU A 92 -4.63 -0.03 -11.37
CA GLU A 92 -5.02 -0.52 -12.70
C GLU A 92 -3.95 -1.41 -13.32
N THR A 93 -2.70 -0.96 -13.34
CA THR A 93 -1.56 -1.69 -13.94
C THR A 93 -1.30 -3.03 -13.24
N THR A 94 -1.53 -3.09 -11.93
CA THR A 94 -1.30 -4.30 -11.14
C THR A 94 -2.53 -5.21 -11.03
N GLY A 95 -3.69 -4.76 -11.53
CA GLY A 95 -4.96 -5.47 -11.41
C GLY A 95 -5.49 -5.50 -9.98
N ASP A 96 -5.13 -4.51 -9.17
CA ASP A 96 -5.55 -4.39 -7.77
C ASP A 96 -6.95 -3.76 -7.63
N ASP A 97 -7.68 -4.22 -6.62
CA ASP A 97 -9.03 -3.78 -6.30
C ASP A 97 -9.23 -3.76 -4.78
N TRP A 98 -9.99 -2.79 -4.29
CA TRP A 98 -10.36 -2.69 -2.87
C TRP A 98 -11.21 -3.87 -2.39
N ALA A 99 -11.91 -4.57 -3.29
CA ALA A 99 -12.68 -5.79 -3.01
C ALA A 99 -11.80 -6.96 -2.54
N PHE A 100 -10.48 -6.90 -2.77
CA PHE A 100 -9.54 -7.88 -2.23
C PHE A 100 -9.26 -7.69 -0.74
N ASN A 101 -9.68 -6.57 -0.16
CA ASN A 101 -9.50 -6.32 1.25
C ASN A 101 -10.38 -7.23 2.13
N TRP A 102 -9.91 -7.48 3.36
CA TRP A 102 -10.70 -8.07 4.43
C TRP A 102 -10.68 -7.19 5.67
N SER A 103 -11.68 -7.36 6.55
CA SER A 103 -11.94 -6.45 7.67
C SER A 103 -11.65 -7.04 9.06
N HIS A 104 -11.22 -8.30 9.12
CA HIS A 104 -10.98 -9.01 10.39
C HIS A 104 -9.51 -9.43 10.49
N PRO A 105 -8.88 -9.35 11.67
CA PRO A 105 -7.52 -9.85 11.85
C PRO A 105 -7.37 -11.32 11.44
N VAL A 106 -6.29 -11.61 10.72
CA VAL A 106 -5.84 -12.96 10.35
C VAL A 106 -4.43 -13.06 10.94
N GLU A 107 -4.11 -14.12 11.69
CA GLU A 107 -2.84 -14.39 12.43
C GLU A 107 -2.77 -14.03 13.94
N ASP A 108 -3.83 -13.59 14.61
CA ASP A 108 -3.68 -13.03 15.99
C ASP A 108 -3.12 -13.96 17.09
N ASP A 109 -3.06 -15.30 16.92
CA ASP A 109 -2.54 -16.23 17.94
C ASP A 109 -1.79 -17.45 17.36
N GLY A 110 -1.28 -17.38 16.12
CA GLY A 110 -0.61 -18.52 15.48
C GLY A 110 -1.52 -19.74 15.22
N ARG A 111 -2.84 -19.52 15.09
CA ARG A 111 -3.83 -20.58 14.83
C ARG A 111 -3.65 -21.24 13.46
N LEU A 112 -3.08 -20.51 12.49
CA LEU A 112 -2.90 -20.99 11.12
C LEU A 112 -1.92 -22.17 11.02
N TYR A 113 -1.00 -22.33 11.97
CA TYR A 113 0.03 -23.37 11.93
C TYR A 113 -0.43 -24.75 12.45
N LYS A 114 -1.64 -24.85 13.03
CA LYS A 114 -2.08 -26.06 13.76
C LYS A 114 -3.11 -26.92 13.03
N HIS A 115 -3.66 -26.44 11.93
CA HIS A 115 -4.80 -27.06 11.27
C HIS A 115 -4.48 -27.45 9.82
N ARG A 116 -5.41 -27.21 8.90
CA ARG A 116 -5.24 -27.45 7.47
C ARG A 116 -4.87 -26.17 6.74
N THR A 117 -4.34 -26.30 5.53
CA THR A 117 -4.15 -25.17 4.63
C THR A 117 -5.50 -24.56 4.25
N PHE A 118 -5.59 -23.23 4.35
CA PHE A 118 -6.70 -22.43 3.81
C PHE A 118 -6.22 -21.75 2.53
N HIS A 119 -7.04 -21.75 1.49
CA HIS A 119 -6.70 -21.18 0.19
C HIS A 119 -7.25 -19.75 0.01
N SER A 120 -8.01 -19.24 0.98
CA SER A 120 -8.44 -17.84 1.02
C SER A 120 -8.68 -17.36 2.45
N VAL A 121 -8.61 -16.03 2.64
CA VAL A 121 -8.99 -15.40 3.92
C VAL A 121 -10.46 -15.68 4.26
N ALA A 122 -11.35 -15.67 3.26
CA ALA A 122 -12.77 -15.99 3.46
C ALA A 122 -12.98 -17.41 3.98
N GLU A 123 -12.25 -18.39 3.43
CA GLU A 123 -12.28 -19.78 3.90
C GLU A 123 -11.80 -19.88 5.35
N TYR A 124 -10.68 -19.24 5.68
CA TYR A 124 -10.16 -19.20 7.04
C TYR A 124 -11.18 -18.58 8.02
N LEU A 125 -11.73 -17.42 7.67
CA LEU A 125 -12.69 -16.71 8.52
C LEU A 125 -14.01 -17.47 8.67
N ALA A 126 -14.43 -18.25 7.68
CA ALA A 126 -15.61 -19.11 7.80
C ALA A 126 -15.38 -20.27 8.78
N TRP A 127 -14.16 -20.81 8.84
CA TRP A 127 -13.78 -21.87 9.77
C TRP A 127 -13.50 -21.36 11.19
N ALA A 128 -12.97 -20.14 11.33
CA ALA A 128 -12.57 -19.56 12.61
C ALA A 128 -13.74 -19.00 13.46
N LYS A 129 -14.93 -18.88 12.86
CA LYS A 129 -16.19 -18.56 13.56
C LYS A 129 -16.66 -19.74 14.41
#